data_AF-A0A8B8NBB9-F1
#
_entry.id   AF-A0A8B8NBB9-F1
#
_cell.length_a   1.000
_cell.length_b   1.000
_cell.length_c   1.000
_cell.angle_alpha   90.00
_cell.angle_beta   90.00
_cell.angle_gamma   90.00
#
_symmetry.space_group_name_H-M   'P 1'
#
loop_
_entity.id
_entity.type
_entity.pdbx_description
1 polymer ?
#
loop_
_entity_poly.entity_id
_entity_poly.type
_entity_poly.pdbx_seq_one_letter_code
_entity_poly.pdbx_strand_id
1 'polypeptide(L)'
;MANLGSATREEMIMLSPRYACTKLSPVTMFLFPKDDDNLLNYLNEDGQSIEPSFEGNGTGWNYHIPNYNPRDIGSNLRHLNCEMMEPMDPLYCGFRGTIKKTAMEGWRQLHCLWDN
;
A
#
# COMPACT_ATOMS: atom_id res chain seq x y z
N MET A 1 -5.74 22.61 -5.88
CA MET A 1 -5.38 21.30 -5.28
C MET A 1 -6.47 20.97 -4.27
N ALA A 2 -7.18 19.86 -4.43
CA ALA A 2 -8.18 19.42 -3.45
C ALA A 2 -7.46 18.79 -2.25
N ASN A 3 -7.84 19.15 -1.03
CA ASN A 3 -7.32 18.53 0.19
C ASN A 3 -8.08 17.23 0.46
N LEU A 4 -7.41 16.08 0.39
CA LEU A 4 -8.00 14.76 0.67
C LEU A 4 -7.95 14.40 2.17
N GLY A 5 -7.52 15.33 3.02
CA GLY A 5 -7.40 15.18 4.47
C GLY A 5 -5.95 15.20 4.94
N SER A 6 -5.71 15.80 6.10
CA SER A 6 -4.44 15.76 6.83
C SER A 6 -4.59 14.91 8.10
N ALA A 7 -3.55 14.12 8.42
CA ALA A 7 -3.52 13.26 9.61
C ALA A 7 -3.15 14.02 10.90
N THR A 8 -3.68 15.23 11.08
CA THR A 8 -3.52 16.01 12.31
C THR A 8 -4.68 15.71 13.25
N ARG A 9 -4.36 15.46 14.53
CA ARG A 9 -5.25 14.86 15.53
C ARG A 9 -6.51 15.68 15.85
N GLU A 10 -6.59 16.92 15.39
CA GLU A 10 -7.67 17.84 15.74
C GLU A 10 -8.64 18.13 14.59
N GLU A 11 -8.30 17.86 13.32
CA GLU A 11 -9.20 18.18 12.20
C GLU A 11 -9.04 17.20 11.02
N MET A 12 -9.80 16.09 11.03
CA MET A 12 -9.98 15.27 9.84
C MET A 12 -10.92 15.98 8.86
N ILE A 13 -10.42 16.97 8.13
CA ILE A 13 -11.20 17.70 7.12
C ILE A 13 -11.23 16.85 5.85
N MET A 14 -12.30 16.06 5.68
CA MET A 14 -12.60 15.38 4.43
C MET A 14 -13.50 16.28 3.58
N LEU A 15 -13.11 16.57 2.33
CA LEU A 15 -13.98 17.28 1.40
C LEU A 15 -15.17 16.39 0.99
N SER A 16 -16.34 17.00 0.75
CA SER A 16 -17.46 16.29 0.13
C SER A 16 -17.01 15.70 -1.22
N PRO A 17 -17.44 14.47 -1.58
CA PRO A 17 -17.06 13.83 -2.85
C PRO A 17 -17.32 14.70 -4.08
N ARG A 18 -18.35 15.56 -4.03
CA ARG A 18 -18.68 16.52 -5.10
C ARG A 18 -17.61 17.58 -5.35
N TYR A 19 -16.75 17.84 -4.37
CA TYR A 19 -15.67 18.82 -4.43
C TYR A 19 -14.27 18.18 -4.40
N ALA A 20 -14.20 16.85 -4.24
CA ALA A 20 -12.97 16.10 -4.33
C ALA A 20 -12.69 15.74 -5.80
N CYS A 21 -11.50 16.06 -6.28
CA CYS A 21 -11.01 15.62 -7.58
C CYS A 21 -9.77 14.77 -7.35
N THR A 22 -9.77 13.55 -7.87
CA THR A 22 -8.63 12.65 -7.86
C THR A 22 -8.18 12.40 -9.28
N LYS A 23 -6.88 12.16 -9.45
CA LYS A 23 -6.29 11.70 -10.71
C LYS A 23 -5.33 10.58 -10.39
N LEU A 24 -5.13 9.68 -11.35
CA LEU A 24 -4.11 8.65 -11.22
C LEU A 24 -2.74 9.30 -11.02
N SER A 25 -1.96 8.74 -10.10
CA SER A 25 -0.56 9.11 -9.96
C SER A 25 0.16 8.69 -11.24
N PRO A 26 1.12 9.48 -11.74
CA PRO A 26 1.95 9.05 -12.86
C PRO A 26 2.63 7.69 -12.62
N VAL A 27 2.94 7.37 -11.34
CA VAL A 27 3.55 6.10 -10.93
C VAL A 27 2.63 4.89 -11.18
N THR A 28 1.31 5.07 -11.17
CA THR A 28 0.35 3.98 -11.36
C THR A 28 0.57 3.25 -12.69
N MET A 29 0.88 3.99 -13.76
CA MET A 29 1.12 3.40 -15.09
C MET A 29 2.42 2.59 -15.19
N PHE A 30 3.35 2.79 -14.25
CA PHE A 30 4.58 2.01 -14.16
C PHE A 30 4.41 0.77 -13.28
N LEU A 31 3.52 0.84 -12.28
CA LEU A 31 3.22 -0.31 -11.40
C LEU A 31 2.27 -1.31 -12.06
N PHE A 32 1.36 -0.82 -12.90
CA PHE A 32 0.38 -1.62 -13.63
C PHE A 32 0.50 -1.32 -15.13
N PRO A 33 1.45 -1.97 -15.83
CA PRO A 33 1.61 -1.81 -17.28
C PRO A 33 0.34 -2.24 -18.02
N LYS A 34 -0.12 -1.42 -18.97
CA LYS A 34 -1.32 -1.71 -19.78
C LYS A 34 -1.20 -2.99 -20.60
N ASP A 35 0.00 -3.37 -20.97
CA ASP A 35 0.24 -4.57 -21.77
C ASP A 35 -0.11 -5.85 -20.97
N ASP A 36 -0.02 -5.78 -19.63
CA ASP A 36 -0.35 -6.88 -18.72
C ASP A 36 -1.86 -7.04 -18.50
N ASP A 37 -2.68 -6.05 -18.87
CA ASP A 37 -4.14 -6.10 -18.72
C ASP A 37 -4.70 -7.37 -19.40
N ASN A 38 -4.17 -7.75 -20.57
CA ASN A 38 -4.62 -8.93 -21.32
C ASN A 38 -4.33 -10.27 -20.62
N LEU A 39 -3.47 -10.27 -19.59
CA LEU A 39 -3.13 -11.47 -18.81
C LEU A 39 -4.09 -11.69 -17.64
N LEU A 40 -4.93 -10.69 -17.32
CA LEU A 40 -5.84 -10.74 -16.19
C LEU A 40 -7.16 -11.42 -16.55
N ASN A 41 -7.75 -12.12 -15.58
CA ASN A 41 -9.04 -12.80 -15.76
C ASN A 41 -10.20 -11.87 -15.39
N TYR A 42 -10.75 -11.15 -16.37
CA TYR A 42 -11.88 -10.25 -16.19
C TYR A 42 -13.19 -11.00 -15.91
N LEU A 43 -13.93 -10.52 -14.92
CA LEU A 43 -15.24 -11.08 -14.59
C LEU A 43 -16.32 -10.46 -15.51
N ASN A 44 -17.47 -11.14 -15.64
CA ASN A 44 -18.61 -10.67 -16.41
C ASN A 44 -19.85 -10.62 -15.52
N GLU A 45 -20.49 -9.45 -15.44
CA GLU A 45 -21.73 -9.22 -14.71
C GLU A 45 -22.73 -8.53 -15.66
N ASP A 46 -23.93 -9.10 -15.80
CA ASP A 46 -24.99 -8.62 -16.70
C ASP A 46 -24.57 -8.35 -18.15
N GLY A 47 -23.59 -9.11 -18.66
CA GLY A 47 -23.06 -8.97 -20.03
C GLY A 47 -21.98 -7.91 -20.18
N GLN A 48 -21.62 -7.22 -19.09
CA GLN A 48 -20.54 -6.25 -19.03
C GLN A 48 -19.30 -6.87 -18.38
N SER A 49 -18.13 -6.62 -18.96
CA SER A 49 -16.85 -6.97 -18.33
C SER A 49 -16.55 -6.01 -17.18
N ILE A 50 -16.33 -6.54 -15.97
CA ILE A 50 -15.98 -5.81 -14.74
C ILE A 50 -14.54 -6.10 -14.32
N GLU A 51 -14.09 -5.65 -13.14
CA GLU A 51 -12.71 -5.84 -12.67
C GLU A 51 -12.22 -7.32 -12.71
N PRO A 52 -10.92 -7.54 -12.90
CA PRO A 52 -10.35 -8.86 -12.87
C PRO A 52 -10.36 -9.48 -11.48
N SER A 53 -10.43 -10.81 -11.43
CA SER A 53 -10.40 -11.54 -10.16
C SER A 53 -9.00 -11.55 -9.54
N PHE A 54 -8.95 -11.26 -8.24
CA PHE A 54 -7.78 -11.46 -7.39
C PHE A 54 -8.18 -12.32 -6.20
N GLU A 55 -7.34 -13.28 -5.81
CA GLU A 55 -7.60 -14.20 -4.70
C GLU A 55 -7.55 -13.44 -3.35
N GLY A 56 -8.66 -12.82 -2.96
CA GLY A 56 -8.72 -11.93 -1.79
C GLY A 56 -10.02 -11.98 -1.01
N ASN A 57 -10.82 -13.05 -1.15
CA ASN A 57 -12.14 -13.15 -0.51
C ASN A 57 -12.04 -13.98 0.77
N GLY A 58 -11.69 -13.33 1.89
CA GLY A 58 -11.53 -13.97 3.19
C GLY A 58 -12.71 -13.68 4.13
N THR A 59 -13.66 -14.63 4.26
CA THR A 59 -14.56 -14.68 5.42
C THR A 59 -13.90 -15.59 6.47
N GLY A 60 -13.50 -15.04 7.62
CA GLY A 60 -12.94 -15.81 8.75
C GLY A 60 -11.42 -15.78 8.93
N TRP A 61 -10.69 -15.00 8.12
CA TRP A 61 -9.23 -14.80 8.27
C TRP A 61 -8.88 -13.32 8.36
N ASN A 62 -8.00 -12.95 9.29
CA ASN A 62 -7.46 -11.60 9.42
C ASN A 62 -5.98 -11.61 8.99
N TYR A 63 -5.65 -10.85 7.96
CA TYR A 63 -4.26 -10.63 7.54
C TYR A 63 -3.80 -9.26 8.02
N HIS A 64 -2.60 -9.17 8.60
CA HIS A 64 -1.97 -7.91 8.98
C HIS A 64 -0.58 -7.83 8.35
N ILE A 65 -0.45 -7.03 7.30
CA ILE A 65 0.79 -6.80 6.56
C ILE A 65 1.23 -5.34 6.81
N PRO A 66 2.40 -5.10 7.42
CA PRO A 66 2.93 -3.74 7.58
C PRO A 66 3.28 -3.07 6.25
N ASN A 67 3.39 -1.74 6.26
CA ASN A 67 3.91 -1.00 5.10
C ASN A 67 5.43 -1.17 5.03
N TYR A 68 5.97 -1.27 3.82
CA TYR A 68 7.41 -1.37 3.54
C TYR A 68 7.84 -0.30 2.56
N ASN A 69 9.15 -0.03 2.51
CA ASN A 69 9.74 0.92 1.59
C ASN A 69 9.76 0.35 0.16
N PRO A 70 9.19 1.05 -0.84
CA PRO A 70 9.23 0.62 -2.24
C PRO A 70 10.63 0.42 -2.80
N ARG A 71 11.64 1.14 -2.29
CA ARG A 71 13.03 0.97 -2.72
C ARG A 71 13.60 -0.37 -2.29
N ASP A 72 13.32 -0.78 -1.06
CA ASP A 72 13.83 -2.04 -0.49
C ASP A 72 13.14 -3.24 -1.15
N ILE A 73 11.83 -3.11 -1.41
CA ILE A 73 11.08 -4.07 -2.25
C ILE A 73 11.72 -4.15 -3.64
N GLY A 74 11.98 -3.02 -4.28
CA GLY A 74 12.60 -2.97 -5.61
C GLY A 74 14.00 -3.58 -5.67
N SER A 75 14.81 -3.42 -4.63
CA SER A 75 16.12 -4.07 -4.51
C SER A 75 15.99 -5.58 -4.39
N ASN A 76 15.10 -6.06 -3.52
CA ASN A 76 14.83 -7.50 -3.38
C ASN A 76 14.24 -8.12 -4.64
N LEU A 77 13.41 -7.38 -5.39
CA LEU A 77 12.92 -7.83 -6.70
C LEU A 77 14.06 -8.04 -7.71
N ARG A 78 15.16 -7.29 -7.63
CA ARG A 78 16.35 -7.51 -8.47
C ARG A 78 17.12 -8.75 -8.04
N HIS A 79 17.19 -9.00 -6.73
CA HIS A 79 17.86 -10.18 -6.15
C HIS A 79 17.14 -11.50 -6.46
N LEU A 80 15.87 -11.47 -6.90
CA LEU A 80 15.13 -12.68 -7.33
C LEU A 80 15.85 -13.50 -8.42
N ASN A 81 16.76 -12.88 -9.20
CA ASN A 81 17.55 -13.52 -10.24
C ASN A 81 18.81 -14.26 -9.72
N CYS A 82 18.67 -15.03 -8.63
CA CYS A 82 19.69 -15.89 -8.00
C CYS A 82 20.54 -15.28 -6.86
N GLU A 83 20.07 -14.24 -6.18
CA GLU A 83 20.70 -13.71 -4.97
C GLU A 83 19.80 -13.91 -3.74
N MET A 84 20.40 -13.86 -2.54
CA MET A 84 19.65 -13.98 -1.29
C MET A 84 18.91 -12.66 -1.03
N MET A 85 17.60 -12.72 -0.84
CA MET A 85 16.80 -11.54 -0.47
C MET A 85 17.22 -11.01 0.91
N GLU A 86 17.28 -9.69 1.03
CA GLU A 86 17.60 -9.01 2.28
C GLU A 86 16.33 -8.84 3.13
N PRO A 87 16.41 -9.04 4.45
CA PRO A 87 15.30 -8.73 5.35
C PRO A 87 14.89 -7.25 5.25
N MET A 88 13.59 -6.99 5.15
CA MET A 88 13.05 -5.63 5.11
C MET A 88 12.41 -5.24 6.44
N ASP A 89 12.61 -3.98 6.82
CA ASP A 89 11.97 -3.37 7.98
C ASP A 89 10.71 -2.59 7.56
N PRO A 90 9.62 -2.62 8.34
CA PRO A 90 8.46 -1.80 8.06
C PRO A 90 8.77 -0.30 8.06
N LEU A 91 8.18 0.43 7.13
CA LEU A 91 8.33 1.88 6.99
C LEU A 91 6.99 2.55 6.72
N TYR A 92 6.69 3.61 7.47
CA TYR A 92 5.50 4.44 7.27
C TYR A 92 5.92 5.84 6.82
N CYS A 93 5.41 6.29 5.67
CA CYS A 93 5.77 7.60 5.11
C CYS A 93 5.38 8.73 6.08
N GLY A 94 6.32 9.63 6.37
CA GLY A 94 6.12 10.74 7.31
C GLY A 94 6.28 10.37 8.79
N PHE A 95 6.47 9.10 9.13
CA PHE A 95 6.77 8.69 10.49
C PHE A 95 8.25 8.97 10.84
N ARG A 96 8.48 9.71 11.94
CA ARG A 96 9.82 10.05 12.43
C ARG A 96 10.29 9.24 13.64
N GLY A 97 9.41 8.43 14.23
CA GLY A 97 9.78 7.58 15.37
C GLY A 97 10.59 6.36 14.93
N THR A 98 10.96 5.52 15.90
CA THR A 98 11.75 4.30 15.63
C THR A 98 10.88 3.05 15.74
N ILE A 99 10.88 2.23 14.69
CA ILE A 99 10.28 0.90 14.69
C ILE A 99 11.36 -0.09 15.11
N LYS A 100 11.08 -0.93 16.10
CA LYS A 100 12.03 -1.93 16.60
C LYS A 100 11.35 -3.29 16.66
N LYS A 101 12.11 -4.33 16.31
CA LYS A 101 11.67 -5.72 16.40
C LYS A 101 11.65 -6.15 17.86
N THR A 102 10.54 -6.73 18.33
CA THR A 102 10.47 -7.31 19.68
C THR A 102 10.73 -8.82 19.60
N ALA A 103 11.37 -9.38 20.63
CA ALA A 103 11.75 -10.80 20.69
C ALA A 103 10.56 -11.78 20.70
N MET A 104 9.35 -11.32 21.04
CA MET A 104 8.12 -12.12 20.98
C MET A 104 7.28 -11.65 19.78
N GLU A 105 7.51 -12.33 18.66
CA GLU A 105 6.61 -12.47 17.50
C GLU A 105 5.97 -11.18 16.97
N GLY A 106 6.79 -10.20 16.60
CA GLY A 106 6.34 -9.13 15.70
C GLY A 106 7.09 -7.81 15.80
N TRP A 107 6.75 -6.93 14.85
CA TRP A 107 7.13 -5.52 14.88
C TRP A 107 6.24 -4.79 15.90
N ARG A 108 6.84 -4.09 16.86
CA ARG A 108 6.11 -3.19 17.76
C ARG A 108 6.67 -1.78 17.61
N GLN A 109 5.78 -0.80 17.50
CA GLN A 109 6.15 0.61 17.52
C GLN A 109 6.51 0.98 18.96
N LEU A 110 7.77 1.31 19.22
CA LEU A 110 8.29 1.47 20.59
C LEU A 110 8.35 2.93 21.07
N HIS A 111 8.15 3.92 20.19
CA HIS A 111 8.04 5.32 20.61
C HIS A 111 7.40 6.20 19.51
N CYS A 112 6.35 6.94 19.86
CA CYS A 112 5.68 7.89 18.98
C CYS A 112 6.07 9.31 19.41
N LEU A 113 6.95 9.98 18.67
CA LEU A 113 6.93 11.44 18.61
C LEU A 113 6.45 11.79 17.20
N TRP A 114 5.18 12.09 17.09
CA TRP A 114 4.70 12.94 16.00
C TRP A 114 4.98 14.35 16.50
N ASP A 115 5.93 15.06 15.91
CA ASP A 115 6.14 16.46 16.26
C ASP A 115 4.83 17.23 15.99
N ASN A 116 4.40 18.02 16.97
CA ASN A 116 3.21 18.88 16.95
C ASN A 116 3.23 19.89 15.80
#